data_AF-A0A4Q7FVV3-F1
#
_entry.id   AF-A0A4Q7FVV3-F1
#
_cell.length_a   1.000
_cell.length_b   1.000
_cell.length_c   1.000
_cell.angle_alpha   90.00
_cell.angle_beta   90.00
_cell.angle_gamma   90.00
#
_symmetry.space_group_name_H-M   'P 1'
#
loop_
_entity.id
_entity.type
_entity.pdbx_description
1 polymer ?
#
loop_
_entity_poly.entity_id
_entity_poly.type
_entity_poly.pdbx_seq_one_letter_code
_entity_poly.pdbx_strand_id
1 'polypeptide(L)'
;MTTIPDNLNCPHCGERLGVEMTTQLMSQSRMSFTIHPNPGELLSARTVGDSITNMEKLLAAVGKEMGVKTNVLVGGLEWNEGCVKVDMIVARHEPGIKKRAAASSAEGGDR
;
A
#
# COMPACT_ATOMS: atom_id res chain seq x y z
N MET A 1 18.39 4.69 8.56
CA MET A 1 19.67 3.94 8.49
C MET A 1 19.93 3.40 9.88
N THR A 2 19.55 2.15 10.13
CA THR A 2 19.81 1.45 11.39
C THR A 2 21.08 0.65 11.21
N THR A 3 22.10 0.95 12.01
CA THR A 3 23.40 0.28 11.99
C THR A 3 23.26 -1.15 12.53
N ILE A 4 23.65 -2.14 11.73
CA ILE A 4 23.74 -3.55 12.13
C ILE A 4 24.96 -3.68 13.06
N PRO A 5 24.90 -4.43 14.17
CA PRO A 5 26.08 -4.67 15.00
C PRO A 5 27.14 -5.44 14.21
N ASP A 6 28.35 -4.89 14.10
CA ASP A 6 29.44 -5.40 13.23
C ASP A 6 30.02 -6.78 13.60
N ASN A 7 29.46 -7.49 14.59
CA ASN A 7 30.09 -8.63 15.24
C ASN A 7 29.15 -9.84 15.47
N LEU A 8 28.38 -10.23 14.45
CA LEU A 8 27.68 -11.53 14.46
C LEU A 8 28.55 -12.59 13.79
N ASN A 9 29.22 -13.40 14.61
CA ASN A 9 30.04 -14.53 14.14
C ASN A 9 29.29 -15.84 14.39
N CYS A 10 29.41 -16.79 13.47
CA CYS A 10 28.85 -18.13 13.62
C CYS A 10 29.53 -18.86 14.80
N PRO A 11 28.80 -19.30 15.84
CA PRO A 11 29.40 -19.92 17.02
C PRO A 11 30.02 -21.30 16.74
N HIS A 12 29.78 -21.88 15.55
CA HIS A 12 30.30 -23.18 15.16
C HIS A 12 31.58 -23.09 14.30
N CYS A 13 31.76 -22.04 13.50
CA CYS A 13 32.91 -21.91 12.59
C CYS A 13 33.64 -20.57 12.66
N GLY A 14 33.16 -19.59 13.42
CA GLY A 14 33.80 -18.29 13.61
C GLY A 14 33.64 -17.31 12.45
N GLU A 15 33.08 -17.74 11.31
CA GLU A 15 32.86 -16.89 10.14
C GLU A 15 31.80 -15.80 10.39
N ARG A 16 31.94 -14.67 9.69
CA ARG A 16 31.00 -13.55 9.77
C ARG A 16 29.65 -13.93 9.15
N LEU A 17 28.58 -13.79 9.93
CA LEU A 17 27.22 -14.00 9.45
C LEU A 17 26.73 -12.71 8.78
N GLY A 18 26.44 -12.79 7.48
CA GLY A 18 25.62 -11.78 6.80
C GLY A 18 24.17 -11.93 7.27
N VAL A 19 23.71 -11.01 8.11
CA VAL A 19 22.31 -11.00 8.57
C VAL A 19 21.54 -10.00 7.73
N GLU A 20 20.66 -10.51 6.85
CA GLU A 20 19.65 -9.70 6.17
C GLU A 20 18.34 -9.80 6.96
N MET A 21 17.93 -8.70 7.58
CA MET A 21 16.68 -8.63 8.33
C MET A 21 15.62 -7.90 7.51
N THR A 22 14.68 -8.65 6.94
CA THR A 22 13.54 -8.08 6.21
C THR A 22 12.34 -8.01 7.15
N THR A 23 12.05 -6.82 7.69
CA THR A 23 10.84 -6.58 8.49
C THR A 23 9.67 -6.21 7.58
N GLN A 24 8.64 -7.07 7.51
CA GLN A 24 7.38 -6.78 6.85
C GLN A 24 6.30 -6.46 7.89
N LEU A 25 5.65 -5.30 7.78
CA LEU A 25 4.51 -4.95 8.63
C LEU A 25 3.30 -5.83 8.25
N MET A 26 2.89 -6.72 9.16
CA MET A 26 1.69 -7.57 9.03
C MET A 26 0.37 -6.77 8.90
N SER A 27 0.41 -5.43 8.99
CA SER A 27 -0.75 -4.53 8.93
C SER A 27 -1.16 -4.12 7.51
N GLN A 28 -0.48 -4.61 6.47
CA GLN A 28 -0.79 -4.22 5.08
C GLN A 28 -0.89 -5.44 4.17
N SER A 29 -2.00 -5.53 3.44
CA SER A 29 -2.16 -6.51 2.35
C SER A 29 -1.98 -5.80 1.02
N ARG A 30 -1.25 -6.41 0.10
CA ARG A 30 -1.21 -5.97 -1.31
C ARG A 30 -2.20 -6.78 -2.11
N MET A 31 -3.01 -6.10 -2.90
CA MET A 31 -3.99 -6.72 -3.78
C MET A 31 -3.83 -6.14 -5.18
N SER A 32 -3.91 -6.98 -6.19
CA SER A 32 -3.87 -6.53 -7.58
C SER A 32 -5.13 -7.03 -8.30
N PHE A 33 -5.69 -6.19 -9.16
CA PHE A 33 -6.74 -6.61 -10.07
C PHE A 33 -6.49 -6.05 -11.48
N THR A 34 -6.92 -6.79 -12.49
CA THR A 34 -6.70 -6.41 -13.90
C THR A 34 -8.06 -6.20 -14.57
N ILE A 35 -8.18 -5.09 -15.29
CA ILE A 35 -9.34 -4.78 -16.13
C ILE A 35 -8.97 -5.16 -17.55
N HIS A 36 -9.71 -6.11 -18.11
CA HIS A 36 -9.59 -6.53 -19.50
C HIS A 36 -10.73 -5.92 -20.31
N PRO A 37 -10.46 -5.14 -21.37
CA PRO A 37 -11.50 -4.76 -22.32
C PRO A 37 -11.95 -5.97 -23.14
N ASN A 38 -13.14 -5.88 -23.73
CA ASN A 38 -13.55 -6.87 -24.72
C ASN A 38 -12.65 -6.76 -25.98
N PRO A 39 -12.51 -7.83 -26.76
CA PRO A 39 -11.76 -7.80 -28.02
C PRO A 39 -12.28 -6.69 -28.95
N GLY A 40 -11.39 -5.80 -29.37
CA GLY A 40 -11.71 -4.67 -30.25
C GLY A 40 -12.26 -3.42 -29.55
N GLU A 41 -12.39 -3.44 -28.22
CA GLU A 41 -12.80 -2.28 -27.42
C GLU A 41 -11.60 -1.65 -26.68
N LEU A 42 -11.70 -0.35 -26.39
CA LEU A 42 -10.72 0.38 -25.60
C LEU A 42 -11.29 0.73 -24.22
N LEU A 43 -10.44 0.68 -23.21
CA LEU A 43 -10.79 1.16 -21.87
C LEU A 43 -10.82 2.69 -21.85
N SER A 44 -11.97 3.25 -21.47
CA SER A 44 -12.03 4.67 -21.17
C SER A 44 -11.38 4.97 -19.81
N ALA A 45 -10.70 6.11 -19.71
CA ALA A 45 -10.10 6.55 -18.43
C ALA A 45 -11.15 6.68 -17.31
N ARG A 46 -12.39 7.05 -17.66
CA ARG A 46 -13.51 7.10 -16.72
C ARG A 46 -13.84 5.72 -16.16
N THR A 47 -13.99 4.72 -17.04
CA THR A 47 -14.27 3.34 -16.64
C THR A 47 -13.20 2.82 -15.68
N VAL A 48 -11.92 3.07 -16.00
CA VAL A 48 -10.81 2.66 -15.12
C VAL A 48 -10.89 3.36 -13.76
N GLY A 49 -11.12 4.68 -13.73
CA GLY A 49 -11.28 5.43 -12.49
C GLY A 49 -12.46 4.97 -11.62
N ASP A 50 -13.60 4.68 -12.25
CA ASP A 50 -14.80 4.19 -11.58
C ASP A 50 -14.57 2.78 -11.00
N SER A 51 -13.91 1.89 -11.75
CA SER A 51 -13.54 0.56 -11.27
C SER A 51 -12.62 0.62 -10.04
N ILE A 52 -11.61 1.50 -10.06
CA ILE A 52 -10.70 1.72 -8.93
C ILE A 52 -11.48 2.21 -7.71
N THR A 53 -12.33 3.23 -7.89
CA THR A 53 -13.14 3.82 -6.82
C THR A 53 -14.10 2.79 -6.21
N ASN A 54 -14.70 1.94 -7.03
CA ASN A 54 -15.59 0.88 -6.56
C ASN A 54 -14.84 -0.21 -5.78
N MET A 55 -13.64 -0.58 -6.23
CA MET A 55 -12.79 -1.54 -5.52
C MET A 55 -12.34 -1.00 -4.15
N GLU A 56 -11.98 0.29 -4.09
CA GLU A 56 -11.63 0.98 -2.84
C GLU A 56 -12.78 0.90 -1.83
N LYS A 57 -14.00 1.26 -2.26
CA LYS A 57 -15.21 1.21 -1.42
C LYS A 57 -15.53 -0.19 -0.94
N LEU A 58 -15.39 -1.19 -1.83
CA LEU A 58 -15.62 -2.59 -1.48
C LEU A 58 -14.66 -3.06 -0.39
N LEU A 59 -13.36 -2.84 -0.56
CA LEU A 59 -12.35 -3.26 0.40
C LEU A 59 -12.46 -2.52 1.75
N ALA A 60 -12.84 -1.24 1.72
CA ALA A 60 -13.16 -0.49 2.93
C ALA A 60 -14.41 -1.05 3.65
N ALA A 61 -15.44 -1.44 2.90
CA ALA A 61 -16.66 -2.05 3.45
C ALA A 61 -16.36 -3.41 4.09
N VAL A 62 -15.57 -4.27 3.44
CA VAL A 62 -15.10 -5.55 4.00
C VAL A 62 -14.38 -5.31 5.33
N GLY A 63 -13.46 -4.33 5.38
CA GLY A 63 -12.79 -3.94 6.61
C GLY A 63 -13.78 -3.55 7.73
N LYS A 64 -14.78 -2.74 7.39
CA LYS A 64 -15.83 -2.31 8.33
C LYS A 64 -16.62 -3.50 8.88
N GLU A 65 -17.01 -4.47 8.05
CA GLU A 65 -17.70 -5.69 8.47
C GLU A 65 -16.85 -6.57 9.39
N MET A 66 -15.53 -6.59 9.17
CA MET A 66 -14.57 -7.27 10.04
C MET A 66 -14.27 -6.50 11.34
N GLY A 67 -14.86 -5.32 11.55
CA GLY A 67 -14.57 -4.46 12.71
C GLY A 67 -13.19 -3.79 12.67
N VAL A 68 -12.54 -3.74 11.49
CA VAL A 68 -11.19 -3.19 11.32
C VAL A 68 -11.23 -1.94 10.44
N LYS A 69 -10.71 -0.82 10.95
CA LYS A 69 -10.58 0.39 10.14
C LYS A 69 -9.56 0.16 9.03
N THR A 70 -10.04 0.14 7.80
CA THR A 70 -9.26 -0.18 6.61
C THR A 70 -9.15 1.05 5.72
N ASN A 71 -7.92 1.41 5.35
CA ASN A 71 -7.62 2.40 4.33
C ASN A 71 -7.07 1.67 3.10
N VAL A 72 -7.55 2.07 1.93
CA VAL A 72 -7.15 1.47 0.67
C VAL A 72 -6.48 2.54 -0.17
N LEU A 73 -5.29 2.23 -0.68
CA LEU A 73 -4.47 3.15 -1.45
C LEU A 73 -4.13 2.51 -2.80
N VAL A 74 -4.10 3.29 -3.86
CA VAL A 74 -3.54 2.83 -5.15
C VAL A 74 -2.02 2.87 -5.04
N GLY A 75 -1.38 1.71 -5.16
CA GLY A 75 0.07 1.54 -5.14
C GLY A 75 0.70 1.67 -6.53
N GLY A 76 -0.04 1.38 -7.59
CA GLY A 76 0.47 1.46 -8.96
C GLY A 76 -0.57 1.14 -10.03
N LEU A 77 -0.26 1.57 -11.25
CA LEU A 77 -1.02 1.29 -12.46
C LEU A 77 -0.04 0.82 -13.53
N GLU A 78 -0.31 -0.34 -14.13
CA GLU A 78 0.49 -0.92 -15.19
C GLU A 78 -0.42 -1.18 -16.40
N TRP A 79 -0.04 -0.62 -17.56
CA TRP A 79 -0.78 -0.76 -18.81
C TRP A 79 -0.09 -1.77 -19.70
N ASN A 80 -0.83 -2.78 -20.16
CA ASN A 80 -0.30 -3.79 -21.06
C ASN A 80 -1.39 -4.24 -22.04
N GLU A 81 -1.13 -4.14 -23.34
CA GLU A 81 -2.01 -4.66 -24.41
C GLU A 81 -3.49 -4.25 -24.24
N GLY A 82 -3.76 -2.99 -23.91
CA GLY A 82 -5.12 -2.48 -23.71
C GLY A 82 -5.76 -2.85 -22.37
N CYS A 83 -5.10 -3.69 -21.57
CA CYS A 83 -5.49 -3.99 -20.20
C CYS A 83 -4.81 -3.02 -19.23
N VAL A 84 -5.44 -2.82 -18.07
CA VAL A 84 -4.82 -2.10 -16.95
C VAL A 84 -4.82 -2.97 -15.71
N LYS A 85 -3.64 -3.18 -15.15
CA LYS A 85 -3.46 -3.79 -13.84
C LYS A 85 -3.33 -2.68 -12.81
N VAL A 86 -4.09 -2.81 -11.73
CA VAL A 86 -4.10 -1.87 -10.62
C VAL A 86 -3.59 -2.58 -9.39
N ASP A 87 -2.52 -2.06 -8.81
CA ASP A 87 -2.00 -2.51 -7.52
C ASP A 87 -2.58 -1.63 -6.42
N MET A 88 -3.11 -2.26 -5.38
CA MET A 88 -3.71 -1.63 -4.22
C MET A 88 -3.01 -2.07 -2.93
N ILE A 89 -2.86 -1.13 -2.01
CA ILE A 89 -2.36 -1.36 -0.65
C ILE A 89 -3.55 -1.21 0.29
N VAL A 90 -3.92 -2.30 0.95
CA VAL A 90 -4.96 -2.36 1.96
C VAL A 90 -4.29 -2.28 3.32
N ALA A 91 -4.26 -1.08 3.89
CA ALA A 91 -3.69 -0.81 5.20
C ALA A 91 -4.76 -0.95 6.29
N ARG A 92 -4.51 -1.85 7.24
CA ARG A 92 -5.31 -2.02 8.45
C ARG A 92 -4.74 -1.13 9.54
N HIS A 93 -5.56 -0.24 10.09
CA HIS A 93 -5.16 0.52 11.27
C HIS A 93 -5.46 -0.31 12.52
N GLU A 94 -4.41 -0.63 13.27
CA GLU A 94 -4.60 -1.07 14.66
C GLU A 94 -5.28 0.05 15.46
N PRO A 95 -6.24 -0.29 16.33
CA PRO A 95 -6.90 0.68 17.19
C PRO A 95 -5.86 1.35 18.10
N GLY A 96 -5.52 2.61 17.81
CA GLY A 96 -4.52 3.38 18.53
C GLY A 96 -3.72 4.36 17.66
N ILE A 97 -3.63 4.10 16.35
CA ILE A 97 -2.90 4.98 15.42
C ILE A 97 -3.81 6.14 14.99
N LYS A 98 -3.55 7.34 15.54
CA LYS A 98 -4.23 8.58 15.13
C LYS A 98 -3.59 9.15 13.87
N LYS A 99 -4.41 9.59 12.91
CA LYS A 99 -3.97 10.33 11.72
C LYS A 99 -3.22 11.58 12.20
N ARG A 100 -1.99 11.82 11.72
CA ARG A 100 -1.26 13.06 12.01
C ARG A 100 -2.11 14.22 11.53
N ALA A 101 -2.40 15.19 12.40
CA ALA A 101 -3.15 16.38 12.02
C ALA A 101 -2.41 17.07 10.85
N ALA A 102 -3.16 17.47 9.82
CA ALA A 102 -2.60 18.28 8.75
C ALA A 102 -2.02 19.54 9.38
N ALA A 103 -0.76 19.84 9.10
CA ALA A 103 -0.16 21.10 9.52
C ALA A 103 -1.01 22.23 8.92
N SER A 104 -1.67 22.99 9.78
CA SER A 104 -2.37 24.20 9.38
C SER A 104 -1.33 25.20 8.92
N SER A 105 -1.17 25.37 7.61
CA SER A 105 -0.47 26.52 7.05
C SER A 105 -1.34 27.75 7.28
N ALA A 106 -1.29 28.29 8.49
CA ALA A 106 -1.76 29.63 8.79
C ALA A 106 -0.54 30.54 8.77
N GLU A 107 -0.07 30.90 7.57
CA GLU A 107 0.81 32.05 7.42
C GLU A 107 -0.06 33.30 7.62
N GLY A 108 0.01 33.85 8.83
CA GLY A 108 -0.42 35.21 9.12
C GLY A 108 0.51 36.19 8.40
N GLY A 109 0.00 36.83 7.36
CA GLY A 109 0.58 38.03 6.77
C GLY A 109 -0.08 39.25 7.40
N ASP A 110 0.52 39.79 8.45
CA ASP A 110 0.23 41.11 9.00
C ASP A 110 1.43 42.01 8.69
N ARG A 111 1.25 42.95 7.75
CA ARG A 111 2.02 44.19 7.55
C ARG A 111 1.46 44.98 6.38
#